data_AF-A0A7C0W2I9-F1
#
_entry.id   AF-A0A7C0W2I9-F1
#
_cell.length_a   1.000
_cell.length_b   1.000
_cell.length_c   1.000
_cell.angle_alpha   90.00
_cell.angle_beta   90.00
_cell.angle_gamma   90.00
#
_symmetry.space_group_name_H-M   'P 1'
#
loop_
_entity.id
_entity.type
_entity.pdbx_description
1 polymer ?
#
loop_
_entity_poly.entity_id
_entity_poly.type
_entity_poly.pdbx_seq_one_letter_code
_entity_poly.pdbx_strand_id
1 'polypeptide(L)'
;MIIKDLIRILDAEVLCGEKYLEQEIKGFGAADLLSDILAYSKDNYVLLTGLTSLQVVRTAELTGAIAIVFVRGKLPPQETIGLARSH
;
A
#
# COMPACT_ATOMS: atom_id res chain seq x y z
N MET A 1 4.93 -8.72 12.35
CA MET A 1 4.86 -9.40 11.03
C MET A 1 5.51 -8.50 10.01
N ILE A 2 6.30 -9.02 9.07
CA ILE A 2 6.94 -8.19 8.04
C ILE A 2 6.19 -8.23 6.70
N ILE A 3 6.48 -7.30 5.80
CA ILE A 3 5.85 -7.24 4.46
C ILE A 3 6.04 -8.56 3.69
N LYS A 4 7.20 -9.22 3.83
CA LYS A 4 7.47 -10.53 3.24
C LYS A 4 6.50 -11.61 3.69
N ASP A 5 6.09 -11.60 4.96
CA ASP A 5 5.10 -12.55 5.48
C ASP A 5 3.72 -12.24 4.87
N LEU A 6 3.36 -10.96 4.78
CA LEU A 6 2.12 -10.50 4.17
C LEU A 6 1.98 -10.99 2.71
N ILE A 7 3.04 -10.87 1.91
CA ILE A 7 3.06 -11.35 0.52
C ILE A 7 2.74 -12.83 0.45
N ARG A 8 3.34 -13.64 1.34
CA ARG A 8 3.10 -15.09 1.40
C ARG A 8 1.67 -15.42 1.84
N ILE A 9 1.12 -14.68 2.81
CA ILE A 9 -0.24 -14.89 3.32
C ILE A 9 -1.29 -14.55 2.26
N LEU A 10 -1.05 -13.50 1.48
CA LEU A 10 -1.99 -13.02 0.47
C LEU A 10 -1.79 -13.67 -0.90
N ASP A 11 -0.74 -14.47 -1.10
CA ASP A 11 -0.29 -14.93 -2.42
C ASP A 11 -0.18 -13.77 -3.43
N ALA A 12 0.46 -12.68 -2.98
CA ALA A 12 0.49 -11.42 -3.71
C ALA A 12 1.71 -11.29 -4.62
N GLU A 13 1.58 -10.48 -5.67
CA GLU A 13 2.67 -10.07 -6.54
C GLU A 13 3.27 -8.73 -6.08
N VAL A 14 4.60 -8.64 -6.02
CA VAL A 14 5.29 -7.38 -5.73
C VAL A 14 5.44 -6.57 -7.01
N LEU A 15 4.72 -5.44 -7.09
CA LEU A 15 4.77 -4.55 -8.25
C LEU A 15 5.97 -3.59 -8.23
N CYS A 16 6.47 -3.25 -7.03
CA CYS A 16 7.67 -2.45 -6.78
C CYS A 16 8.03 -2.47 -5.28
N GLY A 17 9.24 -2.03 -4.93
CA GLY A 17 9.62 -1.78 -3.53
C GLY A 17 10.26 -2.98 -2.84
N GLU A 18 10.90 -3.86 -3.61
CA GLU A 18 11.53 -5.10 -3.18
C GLU A 18 12.57 -4.90 -2.06
N LYS A 19 13.17 -3.70 -1.98
CA LYS A 19 14.09 -3.30 -0.91
C LYS A 19 13.44 -3.14 0.47
N TYR A 20 12.11 -3.01 0.54
CA TYR A 20 11.37 -2.71 1.77
C TYR A 20 10.70 -3.94 2.40
N LEU A 21 10.86 -5.14 1.83
CA LEU A 21 10.10 -6.34 2.24
C LEU A 21 10.33 -6.79 3.69
N GLU A 22 11.44 -6.40 4.31
CA GLU A 22 11.79 -6.74 5.70
C GLU A 22 11.23 -5.71 6.71
N GLN A 23 10.47 -4.69 6.28
CA GLN A 23 9.86 -3.72 7.18
C GLN A 23 8.74 -4.33 8.04
N GLU A 24 8.69 -3.91 9.32
CA GLU A 24 7.69 -4.33 10.28
C GLU A 24 6.35 -3.62 10.07
N ILE A 25 5.28 -4.42 10.00
CA ILE A 25 3.90 -3.95 9.92
C ILE A 25 3.33 -3.81 11.33
N LYS A 26 2.86 -2.60 11.67
CA LYS A 26 2.20 -2.27 12.95
C LYS A 26 0.68 -2.26 12.87
N GLY A 27 0.10 -2.32 11.68
CA GLY A 27 -1.34 -2.37 11.51
C GLY A 27 -1.79 -2.40 10.06
N PHE A 28 -3.10 -2.44 9.88
CA PHE A 28 -3.75 -2.45 8.58
C PHE A 28 -4.84 -1.38 8.54
N GLY A 29 -5.05 -0.79 7.37
CA GLY A 29 -6.17 0.09 7.06
C GLY A 29 -6.79 -0.40 5.75
N ALA A 30 -8.11 -0.52 5.69
CA ALA A 30 -8.81 -0.96 4.49
C ALA A 30 -9.92 0.04 4.16
N ALA A 31 -9.79 0.72 3.03
CA ALA A 31 -10.76 1.72 2.58
C ALA A 31 -10.68 1.96 1.08
N ASP A 32 -11.84 2.22 0.47
CA ASP A 32 -11.97 2.63 -0.93
C ASP A 32 -12.30 4.13 -1.06
N LEU A 33 -12.40 4.85 0.05
CA LEU A 33 -12.58 6.30 0.07
C LEU A 33 -11.28 6.96 0.53
N LEU A 34 -10.70 7.82 -0.31
CA LEU A 34 -9.48 8.56 0.05
C LEU A 34 -9.69 9.44 1.29
N SER A 35 -10.90 9.95 1.52
CA SER A 35 -11.25 10.71 2.73
C SER A 35 -11.10 9.88 4.00
N ASP A 36 -11.51 8.62 3.96
CA ASP A 36 -11.44 7.71 5.10
C ASP A 36 -9.98 7.35 5.38
N ILE A 37 -9.18 7.16 4.34
CA ILE A 37 -7.74 6.94 4.46
C ILE A 37 -7.07 8.19 5.04
N LEU A 38 -7.38 9.39 4.55
CA LEU A 38 -6.81 10.65 5.08
C LEU A 38 -7.19 10.91 6.53
N ALA A 39 -8.42 10.57 6.93
CA ALA A 39 -8.86 10.67 8.32
C ALA A 39 -8.20 9.61 9.23
N TYR A 40 -7.61 8.58 8.64
CA TYR A 40 -6.94 7.49 9.33
C TYR A 40 -5.42 7.60 9.20
N SER A 41 -4.74 7.96 10.28
CA SER A 41 -3.28 7.93 10.36
C SER A 41 -2.81 6.90 11.37
N LYS A 42 -1.83 6.10 10.97
CA LYS A 42 -1.09 5.20 11.86
C LYS A 42 0.35 5.13 11.40
N ASP A 43 1.26 4.92 12.34
CA ASP A 43 2.65 4.64 11.99
C ASP A 43 2.79 3.22 11.44
N ASN A 44 3.51 3.09 10.32
CA ASN A 44 3.97 1.82 9.76
C ASN A 44 2.83 0.80 9.53
N TYR A 45 1.73 1.25 8.93
CA TYR A 45 0.61 0.39 8.57
C TYR A 45 0.60 0.03 7.08
N VAL A 46 -0.18 -1.00 6.72
CA VAL A 46 -0.43 -1.37 5.32
C VAL A 46 -1.83 -0.95 4.90
N LEU A 47 -1.92 -0.24 3.78
CA LEU A 47 -3.19 0.17 3.17
C LEU A 47 -3.69 -0.91 2.19
N LEU A 48 -4.90 -1.42 2.41
CA LEU A 48 -5.62 -2.26 1.45
C LEU A 48 -6.69 -1.41 0.77
N THR A 49 -6.66 -1.35 -0.56
CA THR A 49 -7.65 -0.57 -1.32
C THR A 49 -7.85 -1.16 -2.71
N GLY A 50 -9.01 -0.95 -3.31
CA GLY A 50 -9.22 -1.18 -4.73
C GLY A 50 -9.27 0.11 -5.55
N LEU A 51 -8.86 1.24 -4.98
CA LEU A 51 -8.49 2.42 -5.76
C LEU A 51 -7.12 2.19 -6.38
N THR A 52 -6.95 2.55 -7.65
CA THR A 52 -5.72 2.29 -8.41
C THR A 52 -5.05 3.54 -8.94
N SER A 53 -5.57 4.72 -8.62
CA SER A 53 -5.06 5.98 -9.14
C SER A 53 -3.79 6.44 -8.41
N LEU A 54 -3.06 7.36 -9.05
CA LEU A 54 -1.89 8.05 -8.48
C LEU A 54 -2.14 8.66 -7.08
N GLN A 55 -3.39 9.05 -6.78
CA GLN A 55 -3.73 9.66 -5.50
C GLN A 55 -3.55 8.70 -4.33
N VAL A 56 -3.69 7.39 -4.56
CA VAL A 56 -3.50 6.38 -3.51
C VAL A 56 -2.08 6.40 -2.96
N VAL A 57 -1.07 6.58 -3.80
CA VAL A 57 0.34 6.66 -3.38
C VAL A 57 0.59 7.90 -2.52
N ARG A 58 0.06 9.05 -2.94
CA ARG A 58 0.18 10.32 -2.18
C ARG A 58 -0.54 10.24 -0.84
N THR A 59 -1.74 9.68 -0.82
CA THR A 59 -2.50 9.50 0.42
C THR A 59 -1.81 8.51 1.36
N ALA A 60 -1.25 7.42 0.83
CA ALA A 60 -0.47 6.45 1.60
C ALA A 60 0.74 7.12 2.26
N GLU A 61 1.48 7.95 1.51
CA GLU A 61 2.61 8.73 2.03
C GLU A 61 2.17 9.68 3.16
N LEU A 62 1.10 10.46 2.95
CA LEU A 62 0.60 11.43 3.93
C LEU A 62 0.10 10.80 5.24
N THR A 63 -0.31 9.52 5.21
CA THR A 63 -0.98 8.84 6.32
C THR A 63 -0.06 7.89 7.09
N GLY A 64 1.18 7.69 6.63
CA GLY A 64 2.17 6.83 7.27
C GLY A 64 2.11 5.37 6.83
N ALA A 65 1.53 5.09 5.65
CA ALA A 65 1.47 3.73 5.11
C ALA A 65 2.84 3.33 4.54
N ILE A 66 3.30 2.14 4.88
CA ILE A 66 4.58 1.58 4.41
C ILE A 66 4.41 0.64 3.21
N ALA A 67 3.18 0.20 2.93
CA ALA A 67 2.85 -0.58 1.76
C ALA A 67 1.40 -0.37 1.35
N ILE A 68 1.13 -0.60 0.06
CA ILE A 68 -0.19 -0.55 -0.54
C ILE A 68 -0.48 -1.90 -1.17
N VAL A 69 -1.61 -2.50 -0.82
CA VAL A 69 -2.12 -3.74 -1.41
C VAL A 69 -3.35 -3.41 -2.23
N PHE A 70 -3.23 -3.60 -3.56
CA PHE A 70 -4.36 -3.49 -4.46
C PHE A 70 -5.19 -4.78 -4.42
N VAL A 71 -6.43 -4.69 -3.94
CA VAL A 71 -7.30 -5.86 -3.75
C VAL A 71 -8.18 -6.13 -4.98
N ARG A 72 -8.83 -7.31 -5.00
CA ARG A 72 -9.76 -7.77 -6.07
C ARG A 72 -9.09 -7.98 -7.43
N GLY A 73 -7.79 -8.31 -7.45
CA GLY A 73 -7.04 -8.52 -8.69
C GLY A 73 -6.87 -7.27 -9.55
N LYS A 74 -7.06 -6.08 -8.97
CA LYS A 74 -6.88 -4.82 -9.68
C LYS A 74 -5.40 -4.50 -9.82
N LEU A 75 -4.97 -4.17 -11.03
CA LEU A 75 -3.62 -3.70 -11.32
C LEU A 75 -3.62 -2.17 -11.48
N PRO A 76 -2.75 -1.43 -10.77
CA PRO A 76 -2.63 0.00 -10.97
C PRO A 76 -1.98 0.34 -12.32
N PRO A 77 -2.27 1.53 -12.89
CA PRO A 77 -1.58 2.02 -14.09
C PRO A 77 -0.07 2.16 -13.85
N GLN A 78 0.72 2.06 -14.93
CA GLN A 78 2.18 2.16 -14.86
C GLN A 78 2.67 3.49 -14.25
N GLU A 79 1.95 4.59 -14.47
CA GLU A 79 2.23 5.88 -13.83
C GLU A 79 2.13 5.81 -12.30
N THR A 80 1.20 5.03 -11.75
CA THR A 80 1.01 4.87 -10.30
C THR A 80 2.15 4.04 -9.71
N ILE A 81 2.56 2.98 -10.40
CA ILE A 81 3.74 2.18 -10.01
C ILE A 81 5.01 3.05 -10.12
N GLY A 82 5.13 3.87 -11.17
CA GLY A 82 6.25 4.79 -11.36
C GLY A 82 6.37 5.83 -10.25
N LEU A 83 5.24 6.39 -9.82
CA LEU A 83 5.21 7.28 -8.65
C LEU A 83 5.67 6.54 -7.39
N ALA A 84 5.12 5.36 -7.11
CA ALA A 84 5.51 4.56 -5.93
C ALA A 84 7.00 4.19 -5.92
N ARG A 85 7.63 3.93 -7.07
CA ARG A 85 9.08 3.67 -7.19
C ARG A 85 9.97 4.86 -6.84
N SER A 86 9.41 6.07 -6.85
CA SER A 86 10.15 7.31 -6.59
C SER A 86 10.26 7.64 -5.09
N HIS A 87 9.63 6.82 -4.22
CA HIS A 87 9.76 6.84 -2.76
C HIS A 87 10.60 5.64 -2.27
#